data_AF-K9VTH3-F1
#
_entry.id   AF-K9VTH3-F1
#
_cell.length_a   1.000
_cell.length_b   1.000
_cell.length_c   1.000
_cell.angle_alpha   90.00
_cell.angle_beta   90.00
_cell.angle_gamma   90.00
#
_symmetry.space_group_name_H-M   'P 1'
#
loop_
_entity.id
_entity.type
_entity.pdbx_description
1 polymer ?
#
loop_
_entity_poly.entity_id
_entity_poly.type
_entity_poly.pdbx_seq_one_letter_code
_entity_poly.pdbx_strand_id
1 'polypeptide(L)'
;MLNPIVNKVTINCLSLLFLSSIFTPQAEAGRYVFDQTPQTIQRYFGRPLRSSTENLGDKEYKLYTYSSARLHTVLPKLPKKAELQIAFFKNRAKIIILNSNAGSDTQSFQYGQPEAVKFYNYIFGYKPSIWQPIPLPNGGGGHEGFLESAYCLGDGVRNYFLSYMLGEDNIRLYYDPTCEQQSK
;
A
#
# COMPACT_ATOMS: atom_id res chain seq x y z
N MET A 1 -37.77 16.55 -61.29
CA MET A 1 -38.32 15.74 -60.19
C MET A 1 -37.14 15.07 -59.46
N LEU A 2 -36.96 15.43 -58.18
CA LEU A 2 -36.40 14.70 -57.02
C LEU A 2 -35.53 13.46 -57.31
N ASN A 3 -34.29 13.26 -56.82
CA ASN A 3 -33.73 13.44 -55.47
C ASN A 3 -32.18 13.44 -55.49
N PRO A 4 -31.47 14.17 -54.61
CA PRO A 4 -30.09 13.85 -54.25
C PRO A 4 -30.03 12.92 -53.02
N ILE A 5 -29.20 11.87 -53.13
CA ILE A 5 -28.88 10.93 -52.04
C ILE A 5 -27.86 11.61 -51.12
N VAL A 6 -28.28 11.88 -49.87
CA VAL A 6 -27.43 12.38 -48.79
C VAL A 6 -26.68 11.20 -48.18
N ASN A 7 -25.39 11.06 -48.48
CA ASN A 7 -24.51 10.14 -47.75
C ASN A 7 -24.11 10.76 -46.41
N LYS A 8 -24.65 10.22 -45.32
CA LYS A 8 -24.20 10.48 -43.95
C LYS A 8 -22.83 9.85 -43.74
N VAL A 9 -21.80 10.68 -43.57
CA VAL A 9 -20.50 10.25 -43.04
C VAL A 9 -20.62 10.22 -41.51
N THR A 10 -20.74 9.03 -40.94
CA THR A 10 -20.63 8.78 -39.51
C THR A 10 -19.18 8.91 -39.09
N ILE A 11 -18.86 9.95 -38.32
CA ILE A 11 -17.56 10.14 -37.68
C ILE A 11 -17.46 9.17 -36.50
N ASN A 12 -16.67 8.12 -36.67
CA ASN A 12 -16.26 7.20 -35.59
C ASN A 12 -15.29 7.92 -34.64
N CYS A 13 -15.83 8.56 -33.59
CA CYS A 13 -15.06 9.06 -32.44
C CYS A 13 -14.92 7.95 -31.39
N LEU A 14 -14.12 6.90 -31.65
CA LEU A 14 -13.92 5.86 -30.63
C LEU A 14 -12.57 5.13 -30.75
N SER A 15 -11.46 5.87 -30.69
CA SER A 15 -10.14 5.23 -30.58
C SER A 15 -9.04 6.22 -30.18
N LEU A 16 -9.00 6.67 -28.92
CA LEU A 16 -7.83 7.37 -28.36
C LEU A 16 -7.82 7.43 -26.81
N LEU A 17 -8.13 6.30 -26.15
CA LEU A 17 -8.02 6.18 -24.68
C LEU A 17 -7.31 4.90 -24.22
N PHE A 18 -6.30 4.42 -24.95
CA PHE A 18 -5.52 3.22 -24.56
C PHE A 18 -4.00 3.37 -24.76
N LEU A 19 -3.41 4.52 -24.40
CA LEU A 19 -1.96 4.75 -24.59
C LEU A 19 -1.20 5.27 -23.35
N SER A 20 -1.69 5.08 -22.13
CA SER A 20 -0.98 5.55 -20.92
C SER A 20 -0.51 4.43 -19.97
N SER A 21 -0.43 3.18 -20.41
CA SER A 21 -0.22 2.04 -19.49
C SER A 21 0.92 1.09 -19.87
N ILE A 22 1.98 1.58 -20.50
CA ILE A 22 3.16 0.74 -20.77
C ILE A 22 4.40 1.58 -20.45
N PHE A 23 5.29 1.03 -19.62
CA PHE A 23 6.58 1.60 -19.20
C PHE A 23 6.60 2.57 -18.01
N THR A 24 6.07 2.16 -16.86
CA THR A 24 6.86 2.36 -15.63
C THR A 24 7.76 1.15 -15.47
N PRO A 25 9.09 1.30 -15.37
CA PRO A 25 9.94 0.18 -14.96
C PRO A 25 9.40 -0.30 -13.62
N GLN A 26 9.07 -1.58 -13.51
CA GLN A 26 8.44 -2.17 -12.32
C GLN A 26 9.22 -1.75 -11.05
N ALA A 27 10.55 -1.75 -11.13
CA ALA A 27 11.48 -1.34 -10.07
C ALA A 27 11.26 0.10 -9.52
N GLU A 28 10.62 1.01 -10.25
CA GLU A 28 10.35 2.38 -9.77
C GLU A 28 9.04 2.53 -8.99
N ALA A 29 8.13 1.57 -9.05
CA ALA A 29 6.79 1.74 -8.49
C ALA A 29 6.82 1.91 -6.96
N GLY A 30 7.68 1.18 -6.24
CA GLY A 30 7.89 1.40 -4.82
C GLY A 30 8.43 2.79 -4.51
N ARG A 31 9.52 3.19 -5.19
CA ARG A 31 10.09 4.55 -5.05
C ARG A 31 9.05 5.64 -5.27
N TYR A 32 8.25 5.49 -6.33
CA TYR A 32 7.23 6.46 -6.71
C TYR A 32 6.16 6.61 -5.64
N VAL A 33 5.59 5.51 -5.12
CA VAL A 33 4.56 5.56 -4.06
C VAL A 33 5.13 6.14 -2.77
N PHE A 34 6.34 5.71 -2.36
CA PHE A 34 7.04 6.22 -1.19
C PHE A 34 7.82 7.52 -1.44
N ASP A 35 7.44 8.29 -2.45
CA ASP A 35 7.84 9.69 -2.59
C ASP A 35 6.67 10.61 -2.95
N GLN A 36 5.43 10.12 -2.85
CA GLN A 36 4.25 10.95 -3.05
C GLN A 36 4.07 11.97 -1.93
N THR A 37 3.52 13.12 -2.31
CA THR A 37 3.12 14.16 -1.35
C THR A 37 1.76 13.83 -0.73
N PRO A 38 1.40 14.43 0.42
CA PRO A 38 0.07 14.26 1.01
C PRO A 38 -1.05 14.62 0.05
N GLN A 39 -0.87 15.66 -0.77
CA GLN A 39 -1.88 16.10 -1.74
C GLN A 39 -2.13 15.02 -2.79
N THR A 40 -1.08 14.34 -3.27
CA THR A 40 -1.26 13.23 -4.21
C THR A 40 -1.92 12.03 -3.55
N ILE A 41 -1.48 11.62 -2.35
CA ILE A 41 -2.08 10.52 -1.59
C ILE A 41 -3.58 10.77 -1.32
N GLN A 42 -3.97 12.01 -1.01
CA GLN A 42 -5.37 12.38 -0.79
C GLN A 42 -6.26 12.22 -2.01
N ARG A 43 -5.72 12.31 -3.24
CA ARG A 43 -6.49 12.03 -4.46
C ARG A 43 -6.88 10.56 -4.57
N TYR A 44 -6.07 9.65 -4.02
CA TYR A 44 -6.33 8.21 -4.04
C TYR A 44 -7.22 7.77 -2.88
N PHE A 45 -6.91 8.20 -1.65
CA PHE A 45 -7.58 7.72 -0.44
C PHE A 45 -8.63 8.67 0.14
N GLY A 46 -8.79 9.86 -0.46
CA GLY A 46 -9.64 10.93 0.07
C GLY A 46 -8.96 11.74 1.17
N ARG A 47 -9.75 12.57 1.86
CA ARG A 47 -9.23 13.39 2.96
C ARG A 47 -8.88 12.49 4.17
N PRO A 48 -7.77 12.75 4.87
CA PRO A 48 -7.48 12.03 6.12
C PRO A 48 -8.56 12.35 7.16
N LEU A 49 -8.91 11.36 7.97
CA LEU A 49 -9.81 11.50 9.12
C LEU A 49 -9.17 12.35 10.21
N ARG A 50 -7.86 12.16 10.42
CA ARG A 50 -7.05 12.86 11.42
C ARG A 50 -5.58 12.86 11.02
N SER A 51 -4.81 13.75 11.62
CA SER A 51 -3.36 13.77 11.51
C SER A 51 -2.69 14.12 12.83
N SER A 52 -1.54 13.53 13.10
CA SER A 52 -0.65 13.87 14.22
C SER A 52 0.74 14.23 13.71
N THR A 53 1.48 14.99 14.51
CA THR A 53 2.92 15.16 14.36
C THR A 53 3.59 14.28 15.41
N GLU A 54 4.52 13.44 14.99
CA GLU A 54 5.19 12.45 15.82
C GLU A 54 6.71 12.51 15.60
N ASN A 55 7.47 11.95 16.54
CA ASN A 55 8.92 11.94 16.50
C ASN A 55 9.45 10.52 16.46
N LEU A 56 10.39 10.24 15.55
CA LEU A 56 11.18 9.03 15.51
C LEU A 56 12.65 9.40 15.76
N GLY A 57 13.06 9.32 17.02
CA GLY A 57 14.30 9.96 17.48
C GLY A 57 14.22 11.48 17.29
N ASP A 58 15.23 12.08 16.68
CA ASP A 58 15.28 13.52 16.40
C ASP A 58 14.54 13.93 15.12
N LYS A 59 13.80 13.01 14.49
CA LYS A 59 13.11 13.24 13.21
C LYS A 59 11.61 13.36 13.43
N GLU A 60 11.09 14.55 13.14
CA GLU A 60 9.66 14.80 13.05
C GLU A 60 9.07 14.17 11.77
N TYR A 61 7.90 13.56 11.89
CA TYR A 61 7.06 13.16 10.77
C TYR A 61 5.59 13.47 11.03
N LYS A 62 4.82 13.61 9.95
CA LYS A 62 3.36 13.73 10.01
C LYS A 62 2.71 12.38 9.75
N LEU A 63 1.87 11.91 10.65
CA LEU A 63 1.10 10.68 10.48
C LEU A 63 -0.33 11.04 10.08
N TYR A 64 -0.77 10.63 8.90
CA TYR A 64 -2.13 10.87 8.41
C TYR A 64 -2.91 9.57 8.48
N THR A 65 -4.09 9.60 9.08
CA THR A 65 -4.98 8.43 9.22
C THR A 65 -6.15 8.56 8.25
N TYR A 66 -6.40 7.51 7.48
CA TYR A 66 -7.43 7.40 6.45
C TYR A 66 -8.45 6.32 6.82
N SER A 67 -9.63 6.41 6.23
CA SER A 67 -10.65 5.37 6.38
C SER A 67 -10.20 4.06 5.73
N SER A 68 -10.38 2.95 6.46
CA SER A 68 -10.19 1.58 5.97
C SER A 68 -11.44 1.00 5.29
N ALA A 69 -12.53 1.77 5.14
CA ALA A 69 -13.80 1.27 4.61
C ALA A 69 -13.64 0.54 3.26
N ARG A 70 -12.81 1.09 2.36
CA ARG A 70 -12.52 0.47 1.05
C ARG A 70 -11.61 -0.75 1.16
N LEU A 71 -10.75 -0.83 2.18
CA LEU A 71 -9.90 -2.00 2.43
C LEU A 71 -10.74 -3.24 2.76
N HIS A 72 -11.90 -3.11 3.39
CA HIS A 72 -12.78 -4.26 3.66
C HIS A 72 -13.28 -4.98 2.40
N THR A 73 -13.25 -4.31 1.23
CA THR A 73 -13.61 -4.95 -0.04
C THR A 73 -12.57 -5.98 -0.48
N VAL A 74 -11.30 -5.76 -0.12
CA VAL A 74 -10.17 -6.65 -0.45
C VAL A 74 -9.73 -7.49 0.75
N LEU A 75 -9.93 -7.00 1.97
CA LEU A 75 -9.60 -7.64 3.24
C LEU A 75 -10.87 -7.78 4.09
N PRO A 76 -11.79 -8.69 3.75
CA PRO A 76 -13.10 -8.80 4.42
C PRO A 76 -12.99 -9.21 5.90
N LYS A 77 -11.88 -9.84 6.30
CA LYS A 77 -11.59 -10.23 7.69
C LYS A 77 -10.90 -9.12 8.50
N LEU A 78 -10.57 -7.98 7.87
CA LEU A 78 -9.98 -6.86 8.57
C LEU A 78 -10.96 -6.36 9.66
N PRO A 79 -10.50 -6.03 10.88
CA PRO A 79 -11.37 -5.50 11.92
C PRO A 79 -11.99 -4.18 11.49
N LYS A 80 -13.27 -3.96 11.81
CA LYS A 80 -14.04 -2.78 11.35
C LYS A 80 -13.44 -1.43 11.79
N LYS A 81 -12.69 -1.44 12.89
CA LYS A 81 -12.04 -0.24 13.43
C LYS A 81 -10.60 -0.06 12.93
N ALA A 82 -10.09 -1.00 12.13
CA ALA A 82 -8.73 -0.90 11.59
C ALA A 82 -8.54 0.43 10.85
N GLU A 83 -7.30 0.93 10.86
CA GLU A 83 -6.96 2.21 10.24
C GLU A 83 -5.87 2.03 9.19
N LEU A 84 -5.97 2.77 8.09
CA LEU A 84 -4.87 2.95 7.15
C LEU A 84 -4.15 4.24 7.52
N GLN A 85 -2.86 4.18 7.81
CA GLN A 85 -2.08 5.36 8.16
C GLN A 85 -0.88 5.50 7.22
N ILE A 86 -0.47 6.72 6.96
CA ILE A 86 0.69 7.01 6.11
C ILE A 86 1.56 8.06 6.82
N ALA A 87 2.83 7.72 7.05
CA ALA A 87 3.81 8.59 7.66
C ALA A 87 4.57 9.37 6.58
N PHE A 88 4.65 10.70 6.76
CA PHE A 88 5.30 11.62 5.86
C PHE A 88 6.52 12.27 6.51
N PHE A 89 7.70 12.01 5.96
CA PHE A 89 8.94 12.70 6.34
C PHE A 89 9.24 13.76 5.31
N LYS A 90 9.47 15.01 5.74
CA LYS A 90 9.70 16.15 4.84
C LYS A 90 8.67 16.23 3.70
N ASN A 91 7.40 16.03 4.03
CA ASN A 91 6.27 16.04 3.09
C ASN A 91 6.29 14.95 1.99
N ARG A 92 6.98 13.83 2.24
CA ARG A 92 7.04 12.65 1.36
C ARG A 92 6.60 11.41 2.11
N ALA A 93 5.69 10.63 1.55
CA ALA A 93 5.27 9.36 2.14
C ALA A 93 6.49 8.45 2.31
N LYS A 94 6.65 7.77 3.45
CA LYS A 94 7.76 6.82 3.63
C LYS A 94 7.33 5.49 4.20
N ILE A 95 6.23 5.48 4.96
CA ILE A 95 5.71 4.27 5.59
C ILE A 95 4.21 4.29 5.42
N ILE A 96 3.66 3.18 4.96
CA ILE A 96 2.23 2.89 4.96
C ILE A 96 2.00 1.84 6.05
N ILE A 97 1.03 2.10 6.92
CA ILE A 97 0.74 1.29 8.11
C ILE A 97 -0.71 0.83 8.02
N LEU A 98 -0.93 -0.46 8.21
CA LEU A 98 -2.26 -1.02 8.45
C LEU A 98 -2.36 -1.33 9.95
N ASN A 99 -3.04 -0.47 10.69
CA ASN A 99 -3.31 -0.72 12.09
C ASN A 99 -4.57 -1.59 12.22
N SER A 100 -4.37 -2.90 12.30
CA SER A 100 -5.43 -3.91 12.49
C SER A 100 -6.07 -3.85 13.88
N ASN A 101 -5.37 -3.28 14.88
CA ASN A 101 -5.77 -3.29 16.28
C ASN A 101 -6.20 -1.90 16.78
N ALA A 102 -6.71 -1.05 15.90
CA ALA A 102 -7.25 0.25 16.29
C ALA A 102 -8.57 0.07 17.09
N GLY A 103 -8.47 -0.27 18.37
CA GLY A 103 -9.60 -0.46 19.29
C GLY A 103 -9.53 -1.74 20.13
N SER A 104 -10.45 -1.90 21.08
CA SER A 104 -10.51 -3.02 22.04
C SER A 104 -11.05 -4.34 21.48
N ASP A 105 -11.53 -4.35 20.23
CA ASP A 105 -12.13 -5.54 19.61
C ASP A 105 -11.01 -6.36 18.98
N THR A 106 -10.36 -7.20 19.80
CA THR A 106 -9.29 -8.12 19.41
C THR A 106 -9.84 -9.32 18.62
N GLN A 107 -10.48 -9.06 17.49
CA GLN A 107 -10.61 -10.12 16.48
C GLN A 107 -9.21 -10.43 15.95
N SER A 108 -8.83 -11.71 15.99
CA SER A 108 -7.55 -12.19 15.47
C SER A 108 -7.50 -12.03 13.96
N PHE A 109 -7.06 -10.86 13.50
CA PHE A 109 -6.78 -10.63 12.10
C PHE A 109 -5.44 -11.27 11.74
N GLN A 110 -5.51 -12.34 10.95
CA GLN A 110 -4.34 -13.01 10.41
C GLN A 110 -3.92 -12.31 9.10
N TYR A 111 -2.74 -11.69 9.09
CA TYR A 111 -2.24 -10.91 7.95
C TYR A 111 -1.45 -11.76 6.96
N GLY A 112 -0.70 -12.77 7.40
CA GLY A 112 -0.06 -13.79 6.56
C GLY A 112 0.50 -13.34 5.20
N GLN A 113 0.62 -14.27 4.25
CA GLN A 113 0.95 -13.95 2.85
C GLN A 113 -0.29 -13.55 2.02
N PRO A 114 -1.43 -14.25 2.11
CA PRO A 114 -2.59 -13.94 1.25
C PRO A 114 -3.15 -12.53 1.48
N GLU A 115 -3.27 -12.07 2.73
CA GLU A 115 -3.76 -10.74 3.05
C GLU A 115 -2.71 -9.67 2.73
N ALA A 116 -1.43 -9.96 2.91
CA ALA A 116 -0.36 -9.07 2.49
C ALA A 116 -0.33 -8.82 0.96
N VAL A 117 -0.53 -9.86 0.14
CA VAL A 117 -0.65 -9.71 -1.32
C VAL A 117 -1.85 -8.83 -1.69
N LYS A 118 -2.99 -9.00 -1.00
CA LYS A 118 -4.19 -8.18 -1.23
C LYS A 118 -3.97 -6.73 -0.81
N PHE A 119 -3.32 -6.51 0.34
CA PHE A 119 -3.00 -5.17 0.83
C PHE A 119 -2.01 -4.47 -0.10
N TYR A 120 -0.95 -5.16 -0.53
CA TYR A 120 -0.01 -4.65 -1.51
C TYR A 120 -0.75 -4.24 -2.81
N ASN A 121 -1.56 -5.14 -3.37
CA ASN A 121 -2.31 -4.85 -4.59
C ASN A 121 -3.26 -3.65 -4.43
N TYR A 122 -3.88 -3.48 -3.26
CA TYR A 122 -4.69 -2.31 -2.98
C TYR A 122 -3.90 -0.99 -2.99
N ILE A 123 -2.65 -1.01 -2.51
CA ILE A 123 -1.78 0.17 -2.46
C ILE A 123 -1.15 0.47 -3.83
N PHE A 124 -0.67 -0.56 -4.53
CA PHE A 124 0.16 -0.41 -5.73
C PHE A 124 -0.60 -0.67 -7.04
N GLY A 125 -1.77 -1.32 -7.00
CA GLY A 125 -2.58 -1.64 -8.18
C GLY A 125 -2.13 -2.88 -8.95
N TYR A 126 -1.13 -3.62 -8.47
CA TYR A 126 -0.67 -4.88 -9.04
C TYR A 126 -0.20 -5.85 -7.94
N LYS A 127 -0.03 -7.13 -8.27
CA LYS A 127 0.46 -8.14 -7.32
C LYS A 127 1.97 -8.01 -7.12
N PRO A 128 2.50 -8.27 -5.90
CA PRO A 128 3.95 -8.25 -5.69
C PRO A 128 4.61 -9.31 -6.57
N SER A 129 5.80 -8.99 -7.09
CA SER A 129 6.54 -9.88 -7.99
C SER A 129 7.23 -11.03 -7.24
N ILE A 130 7.54 -10.81 -5.96
CA ILE A 130 8.19 -11.79 -5.08
C ILE A 130 7.56 -11.79 -3.69
N TRP A 131 7.81 -12.85 -2.93
CA TRP A 131 7.53 -12.94 -1.50
C TRP A 131 8.74 -13.58 -0.84
N GLN A 132 9.78 -12.78 -0.60
CA GLN A 132 11.07 -13.29 -0.17
C GLN A 132 11.32 -12.92 1.29
N PRO A 133 11.46 -13.88 2.23
CA PRO A 133 11.77 -13.56 3.62
C PRO A 133 13.14 -12.90 3.73
N ILE A 134 13.26 -11.91 4.62
CA ILE A 134 14.51 -11.18 4.86
C ILE A 134 14.99 -11.49 6.28
N PRO A 135 16.28 -11.80 6.47
CA PRO A 135 16.86 -11.89 7.80
C PRO A 135 16.65 -10.58 8.57
N LEU A 136 16.15 -10.69 9.80
CA LEU A 136 16.05 -9.54 10.68
C LEU A 136 17.41 -9.28 11.34
N PRO A 137 17.79 -8.01 11.62
CA PRO A 137 19.14 -7.63 12.08
C PRO A 137 19.64 -8.38 13.34
N ASN A 138 18.72 -8.95 14.14
CA ASN A 138 19.03 -9.72 15.34
C ASN A 138 18.58 -11.20 15.23
N GLY A 139 18.61 -11.79 14.03
CA GLY A 139 18.29 -13.20 13.80
C GLY A 139 16.79 -13.54 13.87
N GLY A 140 15.90 -12.54 13.87
CA GLY A 140 14.46 -12.77 14.02
C GLY A 140 14.12 -13.39 15.37
N GLY A 141 14.72 -12.88 16.44
CA GLY A 141 14.44 -13.33 17.79
C GLY A 141 13.10 -12.79 18.26
N GLY A 142 12.07 -13.64 18.25
CA GLY A 142 10.86 -13.37 18.99
C GLY A 142 11.21 -13.08 20.45
N HIS A 143 10.97 -11.85 20.89
CA HIS A 143 10.95 -11.54 22.32
C HIS A 143 9.60 -11.98 22.87
N GLU A 144 9.61 -12.46 24.11
CA GLU A 144 8.49 -13.07 24.84
C GLU A 144 7.09 -12.71 24.29
N GLY A 145 6.53 -13.61 23.48
CA GLY A 145 5.14 -13.56 23.02
C GLY A 145 4.89 -13.01 21.61
N PHE A 146 5.88 -12.52 20.88
CA PHE A 146 5.71 -12.09 19.49
C PHE A 146 6.82 -12.56 18.53
N LEU A 147 6.47 -12.72 17.26
CA LEU A 147 7.33 -13.08 16.14
C LEU A 147 7.36 -11.93 15.15
N GLU A 148 8.56 -11.43 14.87
CA GLU A 148 8.76 -10.43 13.84
C GLU A 148 8.90 -11.11 12.48
N SER A 149 8.24 -10.55 11.47
CA SER A 149 8.32 -11.05 10.09
C SER A 149 8.62 -9.90 9.13
N ALA A 150 9.53 -10.13 8.19
CA ALA A 150 9.82 -9.18 7.12
C ALA A 150 10.05 -9.88 5.78
N TYR A 151 9.51 -9.29 4.72
CA TYR A 151 9.57 -9.82 3.36
C TYR A 151 9.86 -8.73 2.34
N CYS A 152 10.68 -9.04 1.33
CA CYS A 152 10.74 -8.25 0.11
C CYS A 152 9.58 -8.64 -0.79
N LEU A 153 8.89 -7.63 -1.32
CA LEU A 153 7.73 -7.77 -2.21
C LEU A 153 8.05 -7.40 -3.66
N GLY A 154 9.30 -7.04 -3.93
CA GLY A 154 9.77 -6.51 -5.21
C GLY A 154 9.67 -4.99 -5.28
N ASP A 155 10.31 -4.41 -6.30
CA ASP A 155 10.24 -2.98 -6.62
C ASP A 155 10.64 -2.05 -5.46
N GLY A 156 11.57 -2.53 -4.64
CA GLY A 156 12.05 -1.83 -3.45
C GLY A 156 11.02 -1.75 -2.33
N VAL A 157 9.95 -2.55 -2.36
CA VAL A 157 8.94 -2.58 -1.30
C VAL A 157 9.25 -3.69 -0.30
N ARG A 158 9.38 -3.29 0.97
CA ARG A 158 9.51 -4.19 2.11
C ARG A 158 8.22 -4.20 2.90
N ASN A 159 7.78 -5.40 3.27
CA ASN A 159 6.72 -5.62 4.24
C ASN A 159 7.31 -6.04 5.59
N TYR A 160 6.71 -5.57 6.67
CA TYR A 160 7.03 -5.97 8.03
C TYR A 160 5.74 -6.10 8.84
N PHE A 161 5.67 -7.05 9.75
CA PHE A 161 4.58 -7.18 10.72
C PHE A 161 5.05 -7.97 11.95
N LEU A 162 4.36 -7.76 13.06
CA LEU A 162 4.49 -8.53 14.29
C LEU A 162 3.35 -9.53 14.38
N SER A 163 3.64 -10.76 14.77
CA SER A 163 2.64 -11.80 15.03
C SER A 163 2.70 -12.21 16.49
N TYR A 164 1.57 -12.24 17.19
CA TYR A 164 1.47 -12.71 18.58
C TYR A 164 0.15 -13.48 18.76
N MET A 165 -0.07 -14.04 19.96
CA MET A 165 -1.22 -14.92 20.21
C MET A 165 -2.60 -14.32 19.84
N LEU A 166 -2.75 -12.99 19.89
CA LEU A 166 -4.03 -12.33 19.64
C LEU A 166 -4.17 -11.82 18.19
N GLY A 167 -3.16 -12.03 17.34
CA GLY A 167 -3.15 -11.65 15.93
C GLY A 167 -1.89 -10.90 15.53
N GLU A 168 -2.00 -10.18 14.42
CA GLU A 168 -0.90 -9.43 13.85
C GLU A 168 -1.07 -7.93 14.08
N ASP A 169 0.04 -7.26 14.32
CA ASP A 169 0.11 -5.82 14.52
C ASP A 169 1.29 -5.22 13.77
N ASN A 170 1.32 -3.89 13.75
CA ASN A 170 2.44 -3.13 13.23
C ASN A 170 2.75 -3.49 11.76
N ILE A 171 1.70 -3.74 10.99
CA ILE A 171 1.78 -4.11 9.58
C ILE A 171 2.22 -2.87 8.80
N ARG A 172 3.40 -2.95 8.18
CA ARG A 172 4.05 -1.85 7.48
C ARG A 172 4.44 -2.23 6.07
N LEU A 173 4.33 -1.26 5.17
CA LEU A 173 4.99 -1.24 3.87
C LEU A 173 5.89 0.00 3.82
N TYR A 174 7.13 -0.17 3.39
CA TYR A 174 8.07 0.93 3.22
C TYR A 174 9.07 0.63 2.12
N TYR A 175 9.75 1.67 1.66
CA TYR A 175 10.79 1.54 0.65
C TYR A 175 12.10 1.05 1.29
N ASP A 176 12.68 0.00 0.72
CA ASP A 176 13.99 -0.56 1.04
C ASP A 176 14.71 -0.92 -0.27
N PRO A 177 15.81 -0.23 -0.63
CA PRO A 177 16.53 -0.48 -1.89
C PRO A 177 17.08 -1.90 -2.00
N THR A 178 17.26 -2.61 -0.88
CA THR A 178 17.68 -4.02 -0.92
C THR A 178 16.62 -4.94 -1.55
N CYS A 179 15.36 -4.51 -1.55
CA CYS A 179 14.24 -5.20 -2.20
C CYS A 179 14.06 -4.86 -3.69
N GLU A 180 14.91 -4.01 -4.29
CA GLU A 180 14.90 -3.77 -5.75
C GLU A 180 15.63 -4.86 -6.53
N GLN A 181 16.70 -5.40 -5.96
CA GLN A 181 17.59 -6.32 -6.69
C GLN A 181 17.05 -7.74 -6.80
N GLN A 182 16.00 -8.06 -6.04
CA GLN A 182 15.46 -9.40 -5.91
C GLN A 182 14.33 -9.72 -6.90
N SER A 183 13.89 -8.74 -7.72
CA SER A 183 12.78 -8.92 -8.69
C SER A 183 13.21 -9.28 -10.13
N LYS A 184 14.45 -9.73 -10.32
CA LYS A 184 14.98 -10.13 -11.65
C LYS A 184 14.69 -11.57 -12.01
#